data_AF-A0A0X3Q0L3-F1
#
_entry.id   AF-A0A0X3Q0L3-F1
#
_cell.length_a   1.000
_cell.length_b   1.000
_cell.length_c   1.000
_cell.angle_alpha   90.00
_cell.angle_beta   90.00
_cell.angle_gamma   90.00
#
_symmetry.space_group_name_H-M   'P 1'
#
loop_
_entity.id
_entity.type
_entity.pdbx_description
1 polymer ?
#
loop_
_entity_poly.entity_id
_entity_poly.type
_entity_poly.pdbx_seq_one_letter_code
_entity_poly.pdbx_strand_id
1 'polypeptide(L)'
;MLEAVAQCLDAACHCALASKSTAKALLNAARFGRGFLSVVLTSPEKAHGLDASKVNELSQRTVEICNTLRLLNNLSVPWISIAITWFQYESVGPLALLDRLLSRGHYPMATELVRIHQQHPSLLFPEENAKLRTLGMTRILSHWVTGLPSGADQGPELHLLLRRLTNVLTKLSGSPSGQRLSVSTGSGSGGGGSGGGLVVPSLSFTDVATRAAECGHRNLAEKLLELEPRPSLEIPLLLRLNKHGLALTRAVESGDTDLLLQVLMALQDAAQLDAASLVLLLRQHPTALAFYREHLEQRALTGCEPTTRGRTSTHLTFQALAALQKEDDQALNVKREVVAAFASRDMATRSSALQNAKDSYQQIRQEFLAQACEEATKLLNFHKKLEQQRVTAPAFRLRERAAAATIVSLGPHTILPDPALVAASPLSQHWQGDSTNLTYVRLIVGRQERLADQMRREFRIPEKRIAYLRLIGLALTKDGWPEIEKMSLAKKPPVPLETIVEVYIQAGRGQESMSLIARLPIESRVRYLTLLGNTNEAISLARQDRSGGLLYMIQRLLPKTDRAAHEELAALRARLGRAGTSSSEHSRITSPTM
;
A
#
# COMPACT_ATOMS: atom_id res chain seq x y z
N MET A 1 -48.06 15.68 38.78
CA MET A 1 -48.47 14.79 37.66
C MET A 1 -47.39 13.80 37.24
N LEU A 2 -46.12 14.21 37.07
CA LEU A 2 -45.02 13.28 36.77
C LEU A 2 -44.91 12.14 37.79
N GLU A 3 -44.95 12.48 39.08
CA GLU A 3 -44.94 11.50 40.18
C GLU A 3 -46.15 10.57 40.18
N ALA A 4 -47.33 11.07 39.84
CA ALA A 4 -48.55 10.26 39.74
C ALA A 4 -48.44 9.23 38.60
N VAL A 5 -47.84 9.61 37.47
CA VAL A 5 -47.56 8.66 36.37
C VAL A 5 -46.53 7.62 36.81
N ALA A 6 -45.47 8.02 37.50
CA ALA A 6 -44.46 7.09 38.04
C ALA A 6 -45.08 6.09 39.06
N GLN A 7 -45.87 6.59 40.00
CA GLN A 7 -46.57 5.76 40.99
C GLN A 7 -47.56 4.79 40.34
N CYS A 8 -48.28 5.21 39.30
CA CYS A 8 -49.15 4.31 38.52
C CYS A 8 -48.35 3.20 37.81
N LEU A 9 -47.14 3.50 37.33
CA LEU A 9 -46.25 2.50 36.72
C LEU A 9 -45.73 1.50 37.77
N ASP A 10 -45.26 1.99 38.91
CA ASP A 10 -44.75 1.14 39.99
C ASP A 10 -45.87 0.28 40.61
N ALA A 11 -47.06 0.85 40.82
CA ALA A 11 -48.24 0.09 41.23
C ALA A 11 -48.63 -0.99 40.22
N ALA A 12 -48.54 -0.71 38.91
CA ALA A 12 -48.81 -1.70 37.88
C ALA A 12 -47.82 -2.87 37.93
N CYS A 13 -46.54 -2.61 38.24
CA CYS A 13 -45.52 -3.64 38.43
C CYS A 13 -45.85 -4.60 39.58
N HIS A 14 -46.31 -4.06 40.72
CA HIS A 14 -46.66 -4.86 41.89
C HIS A 14 -47.91 -5.72 41.67
N CYS A 15 -48.90 -5.23 40.92
CA CYS A 15 -50.13 -5.96 40.66
C CYS A 15 -50.04 -7.02 39.55
N ALA A 16 -48.96 -7.04 38.76
CA ALA A 16 -48.87 -7.81 37.51
C ALA A 16 -49.11 -9.32 37.66
N LEU A 17 -48.65 -9.94 38.75
CA LEU A 17 -48.82 -11.36 39.00
C LEU A 17 -50.17 -11.70 39.65
N ALA A 18 -50.72 -10.76 40.42
CA ALA A 18 -51.94 -10.96 41.23
C ALA A 18 -53.23 -10.66 40.45
N SER A 19 -53.24 -9.62 39.62
CA SER A 19 -54.41 -9.28 38.79
C SER A 19 -53.99 -8.56 37.50
N LYS A 20 -54.17 -9.27 36.38
CA LYS A 20 -53.82 -8.76 35.04
C LYS A 20 -54.72 -7.61 34.60
N SER A 21 -55.97 -7.55 35.07
CA SER A 21 -56.93 -6.51 34.70
C SER A 21 -56.60 -5.17 35.36
N THR A 22 -56.22 -5.18 36.65
CA THR A 22 -55.85 -3.97 37.39
C THR A 22 -54.52 -3.41 36.90
N ALA A 23 -53.52 -4.27 36.65
CA ALA A 23 -52.24 -3.86 36.06
C ALA A 23 -52.45 -3.18 34.70
N LYS A 24 -53.34 -3.71 33.84
CA LYS A 24 -53.67 -3.11 32.54
C LYS A 24 -54.36 -1.74 32.69
N ALA A 25 -55.26 -1.59 33.66
CA ALA A 25 -55.93 -0.31 33.93
C ALA A 25 -54.93 0.76 34.40
N LEU A 26 -54.01 0.40 35.29
CA LEU A 26 -52.96 1.31 35.79
C LEU A 26 -51.97 1.71 34.69
N LEU A 27 -51.57 0.79 33.80
CA LEU A 27 -50.75 1.11 32.62
C LEU A 27 -51.48 2.04 31.64
N ASN A 28 -52.80 1.88 31.46
CA ASN A 28 -53.60 2.78 30.63
C ASN A 28 -53.70 4.18 31.24
N ALA A 29 -53.86 4.28 32.56
CA ALA A 29 -53.85 5.55 33.29
C ALA A 29 -52.48 6.25 33.16
N ALA A 30 -51.38 5.51 33.31
CA ALA A 30 -50.03 6.01 33.10
C ALA A 30 -49.80 6.48 31.64
N ARG A 31 -50.29 5.72 30.65
CA ARG A 31 -50.23 6.09 29.22
C ARG A 31 -50.97 7.40 28.95
N PHE A 32 -52.17 7.56 29.50
CA PHE A 32 -52.96 8.79 29.36
C PHE A 32 -52.25 9.99 30.00
N GLY A 33 -51.78 9.84 31.25
CA GLY A 33 -51.04 10.90 31.94
C GLY A 33 -49.76 11.31 31.21
N ARG A 34 -49.03 10.35 30.63
CA ARG A 34 -47.86 10.64 29.79
C ARG A 34 -48.22 11.37 28.49
N GLY A 35 -49.28 10.94 27.81
CA GLY A 35 -49.77 11.61 26.60
C GLY A 35 -50.16 13.06 26.87
N PHE A 36 -50.82 13.31 28.00
CA PHE A 36 -51.16 14.65 28.45
C PHE A 36 -49.91 15.51 28.70
N LEU A 37 -48.89 14.98 29.41
CA LEU A 37 -47.63 15.68 29.66
C LEU A 37 -46.87 16.02 28.36
N SER A 38 -46.89 15.12 27.38
CA SER A 38 -46.30 15.37 26.06
C SER A 38 -47.01 16.51 25.30
N VAL A 39 -48.33 16.62 25.43
CA VAL A 39 -49.10 17.72 24.81
C VAL A 39 -48.84 19.04 25.52
N VAL A 40 -48.75 19.03 26.86
CA VAL A 40 -48.43 20.24 27.66
C VAL A 40 -47.05 20.80 27.28
N LEU A 41 -46.06 19.95 27.02
CA LEU A 41 -44.72 20.37 26.55
C LEU A 41 -44.73 21.08 25.18
N THR A 42 -45.73 20.82 24.33
CA THR A 42 -45.85 21.49 23.02
C THR A 42 -46.49 22.88 23.11
N SER A 43 -47.00 23.28 24.28
CA SER A 43 -47.66 24.57 24.52
C SER A 43 -46.77 25.50 25.36
N PRO A 44 -46.22 26.59 24.80
CA PRO A 44 -45.22 27.43 25.49
C PRO A 44 -45.75 28.16 26.73
N GLU A 45 -47.04 28.48 26.80
CA GLU A 45 -47.66 29.22 27.93
C GLU A 45 -47.88 28.36 29.19
N LYS A 46 -47.92 27.03 29.05
CA LYS A 46 -48.26 26.08 30.14
C LYS A 46 -47.08 25.21 30.59
N ALA A 47 -45.92 25.37 29.95
CA ALA A 47 -44.72 24.56 30.18
C ALA A 47 -43.84 25.05 31.36
N HIS A 48 -44.23 26.13 32.05
CA HIS A 48 -43.46 26.68 33.17
C HIS A 48 -43.26 25.62 34.28
N GLY A 49 -42.01 25.17 34.46
CA GLY A 49 -41.60 24.18 35.46
C GLY A 49 -41.58 22.71 35.01
N LEU A 50 -41.81 22.40 33.74
CA LEU A 50 -41.73 21.02 33.21
C LEU A 50 -40.44 20.78 32.42
N ASP A 51 -39.59 19.87 32.91
CA ASP A 51 -38.37 19.48 32.21
C ASP A 51 -38.67 18.44 31.12
N ALA A 52 -38.39 18.77 29.86
CA ALA A 52 -38.54 17.84 28.73
C ALA A 52 -37.71 16.55 28.91
N SER A 53 -36.55 16.65 29.56
CA SER A 53 -35.70 15.51 29.89
C SER A 53 -36.40 14.48 30.79
N LYS A 54 -37.08 14.94 31.85
CA LYS A 54 -37.81 14.06 32.80
C LYS A 54 -38.99 13.35 32.13
N VAL A 55 -39.67 14.00 31.17
CA VAL A 55 -40.75 13.38 30.40
C VAL A 55 -40.21 12.32 29.43
N ASN A 56 -39.05 12.56 28.83
CA ASN A 56 -38.37 11.56 28.00
C ASN A 56 -37.88 10.37 28.81
N GLU A 57 -37.30 10.59 29.99
CA GLU A 57 -36.87 9.55 30.93
C GLU A 57 -38.05 8.69 31.38
N LEU A 58 -39.18 9.30 31.79
CA LEU A 58 -40.40 8.57 32.11
C LEU A 58 -40.95 7.78 30.91
N SER A 59 -40.80 8.31 29.70
CA SER A 59 -41.22 7.62 28.48
C SER A 59 -40.39 6.37 28.21
N GLN A 60 -39.07 6.44 28.41
CA GLN A 60 -38.15 5.31 28.33
C GLN A 60 -38.46 4.27 29.42
N ARG A 61 -38.58 4.70 30.68
CA ARG A 61 -38.98 3.84 31.82
C ARG A 61 -40.31 3.13 31.59
N THR A 62 -41.31 3.81 31.01
CA THR A 62 -42.60 3.18 30.67
C THR A 62 -42.45 2.04 29.67
N VAL A 63 -41.62 2.22 28.63
CA VAL A 63 -41.38 1.21 27.59
C VAL A 63 -40.63 0.01 28.18
N GLU A 64 -39.61 0.28 29.00
CA GLU A 64 -38.86 -0.76 29.72
C GLU A 64 -39.76 -1.60 30.61
N ILE A 65 -40.57 -0.95 31.47
CA ILE A 65 -41.51 -1.63 32.37
C ILE A 65 -42.49 -2.48 31.56
N CYS A 66 -43.09 -1.94 30.50
CA CYS A 66 -44.05 -2.69 29.68
C CYS A 66 -43.41 -3.91 29.00
N ASN A 67 -42.19 -3.79 28.49
CA ASN A 67 -41.49 -4.89 27.83
C ASN A 67 -41.07 -5.97 28.84
N THR A 68 -40.53 -5.56 30.00
CA THR A 68 -40.16 -6.47 31.08
C THR A 68 -41.37 -7.19 31.66
N LEU A 69 -42.50 -6.51 31.87
CA LEU A 69 -43.73 -7.14 32.34
C LEU A 69 -44.29 -8.15 31.33
N ARG A 70 -44.18 -7.88 30.01
CA ARG A 70 -44.53 -8.88 28.99
C ARG A 70 -43.63 -10.12 29.09
N LEU A 71 -42.32 -9.92 29.27
CA LEU A 71 -41.37 -11.01 29.46
C LEU A 71 -41.70 -11.84 30.72
N LEU A 72 -41.88 -11.19 31.87
CA LEU A 72 -42.22 -11.86 33.14
C LEU A 72 -43.56 -12.61 33.06
N ASN A 73 -44.56 -12.04 32.39
CA ASN A 73 -45.83 -12.71 32.15
C ASN A 73 -45.68 -13.96 31.28
N ASN A 74 -44.82 -13.92 30.26
CA ASN A 74 -44.51 -15.09 29.44
C ASN A 74 -43.72 -16.15 30.22
N LEU A 75 -42.87 -15.75 31.16
CA LEU A 75 -42.12 -16.66 32.04
C LEU A 75 -43.01 -17.38 33.06
N SER A 76 -44.08 -16.71 33.49
CA SER A 76 -45.06 -17.23 34.46
C SER A 76 -45.96 -18.34 33.88
N VAL A 77 -45.91 -18.58 32.57
CA VAL A 77 -46.77 -19.57 31.91
C VAL A 77 -46.41 -21.00 32.35
N PRO A 78 -47.38 -21.92 32.57
CA PRO A 78 -47.14 -23.20 33.25
C PRO A 78 -46.04 -24.08 32.66
N TRP A 79 -45.83 -24.05 31.35
CA TRP A 79 -44.79 -24.84 30.68
C TRP A 79 -43.37 -24.27 30.81
N ILE A 80 -43.21 -23.00 31.20
CA ILE A 80 -41.90 -22.40 31.55
C ILE A 80 -41.70 -22.45 33.07
N SER A 81 -42.76 -22.22 33.85
CA SER A 81 -42.78 -22.33 35.32
C SER A 81 -41.73 -21.48 36.03
N ILE A 82 -41.49 -20.25 35.54
CA ILE A 82 -40.61 -19.25 36.17
C ILE A 82 -41.48 -18.04 36.53
N ALA A 83 -42.33 -18.21 37.54
CA ALA A 83 -43.15 -17.13 38.07
C ALA A 83 -42.32 -16.24 39.00
N ILE A 84 -41.76 -15.15 38.45
CA ILE A 84 -40.95 -14.18 39.18
C ILE A 84 -41.74 -12.87 39.30
N THR A 85 -41.81 -12.31 40.50
CA THR A 85 -42.43 -10.99 40.72
C THR A 85 -41.49 -9.87 40.29
N TRP A 86 -42.03 -8.66 40.06
CA TRP A 86 -41.19 -7.50 39.72
C TRP A 86 -40.06 -7.27 40.73
N PHE A 87 -40.35 -7.34 42.02
CA PHE A 87 -39.36 -7.13 43.09
C PHE A 87 -38.26 -8.22 43.12
N GLN A 88 -38.65 -9.45 42.80
CA GLN A 88 -37.69 -10.54 42.64
C GLN A 88 -36.85 -10.36 41.39
N TYR A 89 -37.42 -9.87 40.29
CA TYR A 89 -36.65 -9.52 39.10
C TYR A 89 -35.67 -8.38 39.38
N GLU A 90 -36.08 -7.40 40.16
CA GLU A 90 -35.26 -6.25 40.52
C GLU A 90 -34.05 -6.63 41.40
N SER A 91 -34.23 -7.61 42.29
CA SER A 91 -33.15 -8.14 43.15
C SER A 91 -32.27 -9.18 42.47
N VAL A 92 -32.80 -9.97 41.55
CA VAL A 92 -32.05 -11.02 40.83
C VAL A 92 -31.28 -10.44 39.64
N GLY A 93 -31.85 -9.46 38.96
CA GLY A 93 -31.28 -8.86 37.76
C GLY A 93 -31.45 -9.72 36.50
N PRO A 94 -31.35 -9.11 35.31
CA PRO A 94 -31.53 -9.80 34.03
C PRO A 94 -30.44 -10.84 33.72
N LEU A 95 -29.21 -10.69 34.23
CA LEU A 95 -28.14 -11.67 34.00
C LEU A 95 -28.38 -12.99 34.72
N ALA A 96 -28.76 -12.95 36.01
CA ALA A 96 -29.06 -14.18 36.74
C ALA A 96 -30.36 -14.83 36.26
N LEU A 97 -31.31 -14.05 35.73
CA LEU A 97 -32.47 -14.61 35.03
C LEU A 97 -32.05 -15.35 33.74
N LEU A 98 -31.12 -14.78 32.97
CA LEU A 98 -30.55 -15.46 31.80
C LEU A 98 -29.90 -16.79 32.19
N ASP A 99 -29.07 -16.81 33.24
CA ASP A 99 -28.40 -18.03 33.70
C ASP A 99 -29.40 -19.11 34.18
N ARG A 100 -30.51 -18.70 34.82
CA ARG A 100 -31.62 -19.61 35.19
C ARG A 100 -32.38 -20.15 33.97
N LEU A 101 -32.54 -19.35 32.92
CA LEU A 101 -33.17 -19.79 31.68
C LEU A 101 -32.28 -20.78 30.92
N LEU A 102 -30.97 -20.54 30.93
CA LEU A 102 -29.98 -21.41 30.32
C LEU A 102 -29.91 -22.76 31.04
N SER A 103 -29.86 -22.78 32.38
CA SER A 103 -29.82 -24.03 33.15
C SER A 103 -31.05 -24.92 32.94
N ARG A 104 -32.21 -24.33 32.60
CA ARG A 104 -33.43 -25.06 32.21
C ARG A 104 -33.55 -25.35 30.70
N GLY A 105 -32.61 -24.88 29.88
CA GLY A 105 -32.61 -25.11 28.43
C GLY A 105 -33.65 -24.29 27.64
N HIS A 106 -34.21 -23.22 28.20
CA HIS A 106 -35.22 -22.39 27.53
C HIS A 106 -34.58 -21.32 26.61
N TYR A 107 -33.88 -21.76 25.57
CA TYR A 107 -33.16 -20.87 24.63
C TYR A 107 -34.03 -19.80 23.96
N PRO A 108 -35.27 -20.07 23.48
CA PRO A 108 -36.09 -19.04 22.85
C PRO A 108 -36.42 -17.85 23.77
N MET A 109 -36.62 -18.15 25.05
CA MET A 109 -36.91 -17.12 26.05
C MET A 109 -35.65 -16.35 26.45
N ALA A 110 -34.52 -17.05 26.56
CA ALA A 110 -33.20 -16.43 26.76
C ALA A 110 -32.85 -15.45 25.61
N THR A 111 -33.12 -15.84 24.35
CA THR A 111 -32.90 -14.96 23.20
C THR A 111 -33.82 -13.73 23.21
N GLU A 112 -35.08 -13.91 23.64
CA GLU A 112 -36.03 -12.80 23.74
C GLU A 112 -35.63 -11.81 24.84
N LEU A 113 -35.13 -12.31 25.98
CA LEU A 113 -34.57 -11.48 27.05
C LEU A 113 -33.42 -10.61 26.54
N VAL A 114 -32.45 -11.20 25.82
CA VAL A 114 -31.31 -10.47 25.23
C VAL A 114 -31.79 -9.45 24.20
N ARG A 115 -32.76 -9.81 23.35
CA ARG A 115 -33.34 -8.93 22.31
C ARG A 115 -33.98 -7.68 22.92
N ILE A 116 -34.76 -7.84 24.00
CA ILE A 116 -35.43 -6.72 24.68
C ILE A 116 -34.40 -5.72 25.21
N HIS A 117 -33.34 -6.21 25.86
CA HIS A 117 -32.29 -5.35 26.45
C HIS A 117 -31.37 -4.72 25.38
N GLN A 118 -31.25 -5.34 24.20
CA GLN A 118 -30.57 -4.74 23.03
C GLN A 118 -31.38 -3.60 22.40
N GLN A 119 -32.70 -3.78 22.24
CA GLN A 119 -33.57 -2.78 21.62
C GLN A 119 -33.88 -1.59 22.56
N HIS A 120 -33.95 -1.85 23.86
CA HIS A 120 -34.28 -0.85 24.86
C HIS A 120 -33.27 -0.93 26.00
N PRO A 121 -32.26 -0.04 26.01
CA PRO A 121 -31.31 0.04 27.10
C PRO A 121 -32.02 0.29 28.44
N SER A 122 -32.08 -0.73 29.31
CA SER A 122 -32.61 -0.58 30.67
C SER A 122 -31.87 0.51 31.45
N LEU A 123 -32.62 1.49 31.94
CA LEU A 123 -32.17 2.54 32.86
C LEU A 123 -32.01 2.00 34.30
N LEU A 124 -32.71 0.92 34.64
CA LEU A 124 -32.68 0.29 35.98
C LEU A 124 -31.40 -0.53 36.23
N PHE A 125 -30.81 -1.12 35.18
CA PHE A 125 -29.64 -2.00 35.27
C PHE A 125 -28.56 -1.64 34.22
N PRO A 126 -27.89 -0.49 34.34
CA PRO A 126 -26.98 0.00 33.30
C PRO A 126 -25.77 -0.93 33.06
N GLU A 127 -25.16 -1.46 34.12
CA GLU A 127 -23.97 -2.33 34.01
C GLU A 127 -24.29 -3.73 33.47
N GLU A 128 -25.36 -4.35 33.98
CA GLU A 128 -25.77 -5.68 33.54
C GLU A 128 -26.26 -5.67 32.10
N ASN A 129 -26.94 -4.60 31.71
CA ASN A 129 -27.40 -4.39 30.34
C ASN A 129 -26.21 -4.26 29.37
N ALA A 130 -25.15 -3.54 29.74
CA ALA A 130 -23.94 -3.48 28.93
C ALA A 130 -23.34 -4.87 28.69
N LYS A 131 -23.31 -5.73 29.72
CA LYS A 131 -22.86 -7.12 29.64
C LYS A 131 -23.81 -8.00 28.81
N LEU A 132 -25.12 -7.84 28.93
CA LEU A 132 -26.11 -8.59 28.15
C LEU A 132 -26.07 -8.24 26.66
N ARG A 133 -25.87 -6.96 26.32
CA ARG A 133 -25.76 -6.53 24.93
C ARG A 133 -24.55 -7.11 24.22
N THR A 134 -23.44 -7.26 24.94
CA THR A 134 -22.16 -7.70 24.38
C THR A 134 -21.96 -9.21 24.49
N LEU A 135 -22.20 -9.81 25.67
CA LEU A 135 -21.96 -11.22 25.95
C LEU A 135 -23.23 -12.09 25.99
N GLY A 136 -24.44 -11.52 26.02
CA GLY A 136 -25.66 -12.29 26.27
C GLY A 136 -25.87 -13.43 25.26
N MET A 137 -25.71 -13.14 23.97
CA MET A 137 -25.85 -14.14 22.92
C MET A 137 -24.65 -15.11 22.87
N THR A 138 -23.43 -14.64 23.11
CA THR A 138 -22.24 -15.50 23.25
C THR A 138 -22.45 -16.53 24.35
N ARG A 139 -22.98 -16.12 25.51
CA ARG A 139 -23.30 -17.03 26.63
C ARG A 139 -24.36 -18.07 26.26
N ILE A 140 -25.42 -17.65 25.57
CA ILE A 140 -26.47 -18.57 25.08
C ILE A 140 -25.85 -19.63 24.18
N LEU A 141 -25.01 -19.23 23.23
CA LEU A 141 -24.35 -20.13 22.28
C LEU A 141 -23.32 -21.02 22.96
N SER A 142 -22.50 -20.49 23.87
CA SER A 142 -21.54 -21.29 24.64
C SER A 142 -22.23 -22.34 25.51
N HIS A 143 -23.36 -21.99 26.15
CA HIS A 143 -24.16 -22.97 26.91
C HIS A 143 -24.80 -24.01 26.00
N TRP A 144 -25.33 -23.58 24.86
CA TRP A 144 -25.87 -24.50 23.86
C TRP A 144 -24.81 -25.53 23.46
N VAL A 145 -23.60 -25.08 23.12
CA VAL A 145 -22.45 -25.94 22.77
C VAL A 145 -22.12 -26.95 23.87
N THR A 146 -22.14 -26.55 25.14
CA THR A 146 -21.89 -27.48 26.26
C THR A 146 -22.97 -28.54 26.45
N GLY A 147 -24.18 -28.29 25.93
CA GLY A 147 -25.30 -29.23 26.01
C GLY A 147 -25.39 -30.20 24.83
N LEU A 148 -24.52 -30.12 23.82
CA LEU A 148 -24.53 -31.07 22.70
C LEU A 148 -23.93 -32.43 23.11
N PRO A 149 -24.51 -33.56 22.65
CA PRO A 149 -23.91 -34.86 22.83
C PRO A 149 -22.62 -35.00 22.00
N SER A 150 -21.57 -35.56 22.61
CA SER A 150 -20.30 -35.87 21.94
C SER A 150 -20.54 -36.80 20.75
N GLY A 151 -20.43 -36.28 19.52
CA GLY A 151 -20.71 -37.01 18.27
C GLY A 151 -21.64 -36.29 17.29
N ALA A 152 -22.32 -35.22 17.70
CA ALA A 152 -23.18 -34.41 16.83
C ALA A 152 -22.44 -33.67 15.68
N ASP A 153 -21.10 -33.70 15.67
CA ASP A 153 -20.24 -32.92 14.78
C ASP A 153 -20.18 -33.42 13.33
N GLN A 154 -20.64 -34.64 13.06
CA GLN A 154 -20.46 -35.31 11.76
C GLN A 154 -21.74 -35.35 10.91
N GLY A 155 -22.86 -34.79 11.42
CA GLY A 155 -24.16 -34.89 10.77
C GLY A 155 -24.55 -33.67 9.89
N PRO A 156 -25.39 -33.86 8.86
CA PRO A 156 -26.01 -32.76 8.10
C PRO A 156 -26.91 -31.87 8.98
N GLU A 157 -27.30 -32.36 10.15
CA GLU A 157 -28.03 -31.59 11.16
C GLU A 157 -27.22 -30.41 11.71
N LEU A 158 -25.90 -30.55 11.88
CA LEU A 158 -25.04 -29.47 12.35
C LEU A 158 -25.03 -28.31 11.34
N HIS A 159 -24.96 -28.62 10.05
CA HIS A 159 -25.04 -27.62 8.98
C HIS A 159 -26.41 -26.93 8.94
N LEU A 160 -27.49 -27.67 9.17
CA LEU A 160 -28.84 -27.09 9.25
C LEU A 160 -28.99 -26.19 10.49
N LEU A 161 -28.43 -26.61 11.62
CA LEU A 161 -28.41 -25.85 12.87
C LEU A 161 -27.57 -24.59 12.75
N LEU A 162 -26.36 -24.67 12.18
CA LEU A 162 -25.51 -23.52 11.87
C LEU A 162 -26.20 -22.56 10.90
N ARG A 163 -26.86 -23.07 9.85
CA ARG A 163 -27.63 -22.23 8.90
C ARG A 163 -28.83 -21.56 9.55
N ARG A 164 -29.53 -22.25 10.45
CA ARG A 164 -30.63 -21.67 11.23
C ARG A 164 -30.11 -20.63 12.21
N LEU A 165 -28.99 -20.90 12.87
CA LEU A 165 -28.33 -19.99 13.79
C LEU A 165 -27.83 -18.74 13.07
N THR A 166 -27.17 -18.86 11.91
CA THR A 166 -26.77 -17.69 11.11
C THR A 166 -27.97 -16.91 10.58
N ASN A 167 -29.06 -17.57 10.19
CA ASN A 167 -30.31 -16.91 9.82
C ASN A 167 -30.98 -16.19 10.99
N VAL A 168 -30.89 -16.73 12.21
CA VAL A 168 -31.40 -16.10 13.42
C VAL A 168 -30.50 -14.93 13.82
N LEU A 169 -29.19 -15.08 13.77
CA LEU A 169 -28.23 -14.02 14.06
C LEU A 169 -28.33 -12.87 13.06
N THR A 170 -28.49 -13.14 11.76
CA THR A 170 -28.70 -12.11 10.73
C THR A 170 -30.03 -11.37 10.91
N LYS A 171 -31.09 -12.07 11.35
CA LYS A 171 -32.36 -11.43 11.72
C LYS A 171 -32.27 -10.60 13.00
N LEU A 172 -31.43 -11.02 13.95
CA LEU A 172 -31.17 -10.28 15.19
C LEU A 172 -30.22 -9.09 14.99
N SER A 173 -29.34 -9.12 13.99
CA SER A 173 -28.42 -8.03 13.66
C SER A 173 -29.04 -6.90 12.84
N GLY A 174 -30.29 -7.05 12.36
CA GLY A 174 -31.03 -6.01 11.63
C GLY A 174 -31.32 -6.37 10.18
N SER A 175 -32.50 -5.96 9.72
CA SER A 175 -33.08 -6.21 8.38
C SER A 175 -32.14 -5.80 7.21
N PRO A 176 -32.18 -6.52 6.08
CA PRO A 176 -31.43 -6.17 4.87
C PRO A 176 -32.17 -5.04 4.12
N SER A 177 -31.85 -3.79 4.42
CA SER A 177 -32.10 -2.68 3.50
C SER A 177 -30.75 -2.04 3.20
N GLY A 178 -30.32 -2.19 1.95
CA GLY A 178 -28.96 -1.98 1.51
C GLY A 178 -28.40 -0.59 1.82
N GLN A 179 -27.23 -0.59 2.44
CA GLN A 179 -26.19 0.40 2.16
C GLN A 179 -24.86 -0.33 2.20
N ARG A 180 -24.19 -0.38 1.04
CA ARG A 180 -22.80 -0.81 0.92
C ARG A 180 -21.97 0.02 1.90
N LEU A 181 -21.34 -0.65 2.87
CA LEU A 181 -20.30 -0.02 3.68
C LEU A 181 -19.04 0.04 2.82
N SER A 182 -18.70 1.26 2.42
CA SER A 182 -17.41 1.63 1.85
C SER A 182 -16.32 1.39 2.89
N VAL A 183 -15.30 0.64 2.50
CA VAL A 183 -14.04 0.52 3.22
C VAL A 183 -13.35 1.89 3.22
N SER A 184 -13.16 2.46 4.41
CA SER A 184 -12.14 3.49 4.62
C SER A 184 -11.18 2.99 5.70
N THR A 185 -10.00 2.61 5.22
CA THR A 185 -8.78 2.42 6.00
C THR A 185 -8.42 3.70 6.76
N GLY A 186 -8.11 3.59 8.05
CA GLY A 186 -7.65 4.72 8.84
C GLY A 186 -7.30 4.35 10.28
N SER A 187 -6.04 3.98 10.49
CA SER A 187 -5.37 3.95 11.80
C SER A 187 -5.34 5.36 12.41
N GLY A 188 -5.64 5.50 13.71
CA GLY A 188 -5.30 6.71 14.46
C GLY A 188 -6.21 7.05 15.65
N SER A 189 -5.78 6.65 16.84
CA SER A 189 -6.03 7.20 18.18
C SER A 189 -6.88 8.48 18.35
N GLY A 190 -7.88 8.38 19.24
CA GLY A 190 -8.22 9.42 20.23
C GLY A 190 -9.36 10.39 19.89
N GLY A 191 -10.32 10.49 20.81
CA GLY A 191 -11.26 11.62 20.88
C GLY A 191 -12.72 11.25 20.76
N GLY A 192 -13.45 11.34 21.88
CA GLY A 192 -14.89 11.07 21.95
C GLY A 192 -15.72 12.01 21.08
N GLY A 193 -16.77 11.45 20.48
CA GLY A 193 -17.80 12.16 19.76
C GLY A 193 -18.99 11.25 19.51
N SER A 194 -20.09 11.52 20.22
CA SER A 194 -21.38 10.86 20.08
C SER A 194 -21.88 10.89 18.64
N GLY A 195 -21.93 9.72 18.01
CA GLY A 195 -22.65 9.46 16.76
C GLY A 195 -23.24 8.07 16.83
N GLY A 196 -24.59 7.99 16.85
CA GLY A 196 -25.35 6.76 16.98
C GLY A 196 -25.19 5.81 15.80
N GLY A 197 -24.05 5.11 15.72
CA GLY A 197 -23.87 3.92 14.91
C GLY A 197 -24.55 2.75 15.60
N LEU A 198 -25.44 2.06 14.87
CA LEU A 198 -26.04 0.79 15.27
C LEU A 198 -24.93 -0.16 15.75
N VAL A 199 -24.91 -0.41 17.06
CA VAL A 199 -24.02 -1.36 17.72
C VAL A 199 -24.39 -2.74 17.18
N VAL A 200 -23.63 -3.22 16.20
CA VAL A 200 -23.62 -4.64 15.84
C VAL A 200 -23.34 -5.39 17.14
N PRO A 201 -24.18 -6.35 17.57
CA PRO A 201 -23.91 -7.13 18.76
C PRO A 201 -22.51 -7.72 18.62
N SER A 202 -21.59 -7.37 19.51
CA SER A 202 -20.20 -7.85 19.46
C SER A 202 -20.15 -9.32 19.89
N LEU A 203 -20.74 -10.18 19.07
CA LEU A 203 -20.69 -11.63 19.18
C LEU A 203 -19.25 -12.07 18.99
N SER A 204 -18.75 -12.82 19.96
CA SER A 204 -17.42 -13.43 19.90
C SER A 204 -17.62 -14.90 19.60
N PHE A 205 -17.56 -15.28 18.31
CA PHE A 205 -17.60 -16.68 17.91
C PHE A 205 -16.36 -17.43 18.39
N THR A 206 -15.26 -16.71 18.61
CA THR A 206 -14.04 -17.24 19.23
C THR A 206 -14.31 -17.84 20.60
N ASP A 207 -15.06 -17.17 21.47
CA ASP A 207 -15.37 -17.67 22.83
C ASP A 207 -16.32 -18.87 22.80
N VAL A 208 -17.18 -18.95 21.78
CA VAL A 208 -18.04 -20.13 21.55
C VAL A 208 -17.21 -21.29 21.01
N ALA A 209 -16.28 -21.01 20.09
CA ALA A 209 -15.40 -21.98 19.45
C ALA A 209 -14.36 -22.55 20.43
N THR A 210 -13.81 -21.74 21.34
CA THR A 210 -12.94 -22.23 22.43
C THR A 210 -13.70 -23.22 23.30
N ARG A 211 -14.94 -22.89 23.67
CA ARG A 211 -15.78 -23.78 24.48
C ARG A 211 -16.16 -25.06 23.72
N ALA A 212 -16.41 -24.96 22.41
CA ALA A 212 -16.63 -26.12 21.55
C ALA A 212 -15.40 -27.02 21.50
N ALA A 213 -14.22 -26.44 21.37
CA ALA A 213 -12.95 -27.17 21.35
C ALA A 213 -12.69 -27.90 22.69
N GLU A 214 -13.00 -27.26 23.82
CA GLU A 214 -12.92 -27.87 25.16
C GLU A 214 -13.88 -29.05 25.32
N CYS A 215 -15.07 -28.98 24.72
CA CYS A 215 -16.06 -30.06 24.73
C CYS A 215 -15.75 -31.18 23.71
N GLY A 216 -14.64 -31.07 22.96
CA GLY A 216 -14.22 -32.05 21.95
C GLY A 216 -14.83 -31.84 20.57
N HIS A 217 -15.67 -30.82 20.39
CA HIS A 217 -16.37 -30.50 19.15
C HIS A 217 -15.50 -29.72 18.15
N ARG A 218 -14.44 -30.37 17.64
CA ARG A 218 -13.42 -29.73 16.79
C ARG A 218 -13.95 -29.20 15.45
N ASN A 219 -14.83 -29.95 14.78
CA ASN A 219 -15.37 -29.54 13.47
C ASN A 219 -16.36 -28.37 13.60
N LEU A 220 -17.15 -28.35 14.67
CA LEU A 220 -18.01 -27.22 15.00
C LEU A 220 -17.17 -25.98 15.32
N ALA A 221 -16.10 -26.13 16.10
CA ALA A 221 -15.18 -25.04 16.41
C ALA A 221 -14.58 -24.43 15.12
N GLU A 222 -14.13 -25.27 14.18
CA GLU A 222 -13.65 -24.82 12.87
C GLU A 222 -14.71 -24.04 12.09
N LYS A 223 -15.96 -24.54 12.05
CA LYS A 223 -17.03 -23.87 11.32
C LYS A 223 -17.52 -22.58 11.97
N LEU A 224 -17.44 -22.48 13.30
CA LEU A 224 -17.73 -21.25 14.04
C LEU A 224 -16.62 -20.21 13.83
N LEU A 225 -15.36 -20.64 13.70
CA LEU A 225 -14.24 -19.75 13.41
C LEU A 225 -14.33 -19.13 12.03
N GLU A 226 -14.82 -19.85 11.01
CA GLU A 226 -15.10 -19.26 9.69
C GLU A 226 -16.10 -18.10 9.71
N LEU A 227 -16.92 -17.99 10.76
CA LEU A 227 -17.90 -16.92 10.94
C LEU A 227 -17.33 -15.73 11.73
N GLU A 228 -16.13 -15.84 12.29
CA GLU A 228 -15.50 -14.77 13.04
C GLU A 228 -14.93 -13.71 12.08
N PRO A 229 -15.31 -12.43 12.22
CA PRO A 229 -14.81 -11.36 11.35
C PRO A 229 -13.41 -10.85 11.75
N ARG A 230 -12.88 -11.28 12.91
CA ARG A 230 -11.65 -10.76 13.52
C ARG A 230 -10.51 -11.79 13.41
N PRO A 231 -9.57 -11.61 12.48
CA PRO A 231 -8.48 -12.57 12.28
C PRO A 231 -7.53 -12.67 13.48
N SER A 232 -7.40 -11.59 14.27
CA SER A 232 -6.55 -11.55 15.47
C SER A 232 -6.98 -12.52 16.58
N LEU A 233 -8.25 -12.90 16.63
CA LEU A 233 -8.79 -13.87 17.58
C LEU A 233 -8.93 -15.26 16.96
N GLU A 234 -9.24 -15.32 15.68
CA GLU A 234 -9.39 -16.55 14.89
C GLU A 234 -8.05 -17.33 14.80
N ILE A 235 -6.99 -16.65 14.36
CA ILE A 235 -5.70 -17.26 14.01
C ILE A 235 -5.05 -17.99 15.21
N PRO A 236 -4.97 -17.39 16.42
CA PRO A 236 -4.45 -18.09 17.59
C PRO A 236 -5.25 -19.35 17.94
N LEU A 237 -6.58 -19.35 17.73
CA LEU A 237 -7.40 -20.52 18.00
C LEU A 237 -7.22 -21.61 16.95
N LEU A 238 -7.10 -21.26 15.66
CA LEU A 238 -6.78 -22.21 14.60
C LEU A 238 -5.44 -22.92 14.84
N LEU A 239 -4.43 -22.20 15.35
CA LEU A 239 -3.15 -22.77 15.75
C LEU A 239 -3.30 -23.77 16.90
N ARG A 240 -4.13 -23.48 17.91
CA ARG A 240 -4.44 -24.41 19.01
C ARG A 240 -5.20 -25.66 18.55
N LEU A 241 -5.95 -25.57 17.44
CA LEU A 241 -6.66 -26.70 16.82
C LEU A 241 -5.78 -27.52 15.84
N ASN A 242 -4.49 -27.21 15.73
CA ASN A 242 -3.54 -27.80 14.77
C ASN A 242 -3.97 -27.64 13.30
N LYS A 243 -4.73 -26.59 12.98
CA LYS A 243 -5.19 -26.28 11.62
C LYS A 243 -4.26 -25.26 10.93
N HIS A 244 -3.01 -25.67 10.80
CA HIS A 244 -1.90 -24.85 10.31
C HIS A 244 -2.10 -24.24 8.92
N GLY A 245 -2.58 -25.02 7.95
CA GLY A 245 -2.81 -24.54 6.59
C GLY A 245 -3.89 -23.45 6.53
N LEU A 246 -5.03 -23.66 7.21
CA LEU A 246 -6.11 -22.68 7.28
C LEU A 246 -5.67 -21.40 8.01
N ALA A 247 -4.92 -21.54 9.12
CA ALA A 247 -4.37 -20.39 9.84
C ALA A 247 -3.46 -19.54 8.94
N LEU A 248 -2.63 -20.19 8.10
CA LEU A 248 -1.77 -19.49 7.15
C LEU A 248 -2.57 -18.78 6.06
N THR A 249 -3.58 -19.44 5.47
CA THR A 249 -4.46 -18.81 4.47
C THR A 249 -5.14 -17.57 5.03
N ARG A 250 -5.69 -17.66 6.25
CA ARG A 250 -6.38 -16.54 6.91
C ARG A 250 -5.45 -15.41 7.30
N ALA A 251 -4.24 -15.71 7.75
CA ALA A 251 -3.22 -14.69 8.02
C ALA A 251 -2.76 -13.97 6.75
N VAL A 252 -2.69 -14.67 5.62
CA VAL A 252 -2.40 -14.05 4.32
C VAL A 252 -3.57 -13.18 3.86
N GLU A 253 -4.81 -13.63 4.04
CA GLU A 253 -6.01 -12.87 3.69
C GLU A 253 -6.19 -11.61 4.55
N SER A 254 -5.78 -11.64 5.83
CA SER A 254 -5.86 -10.46 6.71
C SER A 254 -4.88 -9.36 6.30
N GLY A 255 -3.74 -9.73 5.70
CA GLY A 255 -2.68 -8.80 5.33
C GLY A 255 -1.89 -8.24 6.53
N ASP A 256 -2.17 -8.72 7.75
CA ASP A 256 -1.47 -8.29 8.96
C ASP A 256 -0.14 -9.04 9.10
N THR A 257 0.96 -8.31 8.94
CA THR A 257 2.33 -8.87 9.00
C THR A 257 2.65 -9.51 10.35
N ASP A 258 2.12 -8.97 11.44
CA ASP A 258 2.37 -9.47 12.80
C ASP A 258 1.67 -10.81 13.05
N LEU A 259 0.43 -10.96 12.56
CA LEU A 259 -0.31 -12.23 12.65
C LEU A 259 0.30 -13.28 11.74
N LEU A 260 0.75 -12.88 10.55
CA LEU A 260 1.49 -13.76 9.64
C LEU A 260 2.80 -14.25 10.28
N LEU A 261 3.56 -13.36 10.92
CA LEU A 261 4.77 -13.71 11.65
C LEU A 261 4.46 -14.65 12.83
N GLN A 262 3.39 -14.38 13.58
CA GLN A 262 2.95 -15.24 14.67
C GLN A 262 2.63 -16.66 14.18
N VAL A 263 1.94 -16.80 13.05
CA VAL A 263 1.67 -18.11 12.42
C VAL A 263 2.97 -18.77 11.99
N LEU A 264 3.85 -18.07 11.27
CA LEU A 264 5.12 -18.62 10.79
C LEU A 264 6.02 -19.08 11.94
N MET A 265 6.09 -18.33 13.04
CA MET A 265 6.82 -18.72 14.25
C MET A 265 6.16 -19.94 14.92
N ALA A 266 4.84 -19.96 15.04
CA ALA A 266 4.13 -21.11 15.60
C ALA A 266 4.31 -22.37 14.74
N LEU A 267 4.39 -22.25 13.41
CA LEU A 267 4.69 -23.34 12.49
C LEU A 267 6.13 -23.84 12.63
N GLN A 268 7.05 -22.97 13.01
CA GLN A 268 8.46 -23.30 13.25
C GLN A 268 8.65 -24.00 14.60
N ASP A 269 7.93 -23.57 15.64
CA ASP A 269 8.04 -24.09 17.00
C ASP A 269 7.17 -25.34 17.24
N ALA A 270 6.10 -25.54 16.44
CA ALA A 270 5.28 -26.72 16.49
C ALA A 270 6.07 -27.94 15.98
N ALA A 271 6.63 -28.71 16.91
CA ALA A 271 7.43 -29.92 16.71
C ALA A 271 6.68 -31.12 16.07
N GLN A 272 5.62 -30.88 15.28
CA GLN A 272 4.84 -31.90 14.57
C GLN A 272 4.87 -31.77 13.05
N LEU A 273 5.39 -30.67 12.47
CA LEU A 273 5.56 -30.57 11.02
C LEU A 273 7.00 -30.89 10.61
N ASP A 274 7.14 -31.83 9.66
CA ASP A 274 8.38 -32.05 8.93
C ASP A 274 8.72 -30.82 8.06
N ALA A 275 10.03 -30.55 7.88
CA ALA A 275 10.50 -29.43 7.05
C ALA A 275 9.92 -29.46 5.62
N ALA A 276 9.70 -30.66 5.06
CA ALA A 276 9.09 -30.82 3.74
C ALA A 276 7.61 -30.38 3.71
N SER A 277 6.86 -30.68 4.76
CA SER A 277 5.44 -30.29 4.90
C SER A 277 5.30 -28.78 5.07
N LEU A 278 6.22 -28.14 5.81
CA LEU A 278 6.28 -26.69 5.93
C LEU A 278 6.58 -26.03 4.58
N VAL A 279 7.58 -26.53 3.85
CA VAL A 279 7.92 -26.02 2.51
C VAL A 279 6.75 -26.20 1.54
N LEU A 280 6.05 -27.33 1.58
CA LEU A 280 4.86 -27.57 0.75
C LEU A 280 3.74 -26.56 1.06
N LEU A 281 3.46 -26.29 2.33
CA LEU A 281 2.46 -25.29 2.74
C LEU A 281 2.86 -23.87 2.33
N LEU A 282 4.14 -23.49 2.51
CA LEU A 282 4.63 -22.19 2.08
C LEU A 282 4.57 -22.02 0.55
N ARG A 283 4.76 -23.10 -0.22
CA ARG A 283 4.58 -23.06 -1.69
C ARG A 283 3.15 -22.77 -2.13
N GLN A 284 2.15 -23.19 -1.35
CA GLN A 284 0.75 -22.89 -1.64
C GLN A 284 0.44 -21.38 -1.46
N HIS A 285 1.27 -20.66 -0.70
CA HIS A 285 1.09 -19.24 -0.38
C HIS A 285 2.35 -18.40 -0.67
N PRO A 286 2.51 -17.85 -1.90
CA PRO A 286 3.73 -17.15 -2.31
C PRO A 286 4.03 -15.88 -1.50
N THR A 287 2.99 -15.22 -0.98
CA THR A 287 3.11 -14.04 -0.12
C THR A 287 3.74 -14.39 1.23
N ALA A 288 3.28 -15.47 1.87
CA ALA A 288 3.85 -15.98 3.11
C ALA A 288 5.31 -16.41 2.92
N LEU A 289 5.62 -17.03 1.77
CA LEU A 289 6.98 -17.44 1.41
C LEU A 289 7.92 -16.23 1.26
N ALA A 290 7.51 -15.18 0.53
CA ALA A 290 8.30 -13.97 0.37
C ALA A 290 8.57 -13.27 1.72
N PHE A 291 7.54 -13.16 2.56
CA PHE A 291 7.65 -12.56 3.89
C PHE A 291 8.55 -13.40 4.82
N TYR A 292 8.43 -14.73 4.78
CA TYR A 292 9.29 -15.63 5.52
C TYR A 292 10.76 -15.48 5.10
N ARG A 293 11.05 -15.33 3.80
CA ARG A 293 12.40 -15.06 3.30
C ARG A 293 12.98 -13.76 3.84
N GLU A 294 12.21 -12.67 3.76
CA GLU A 294 12.64 -11.36 4.26
C GLU A 294 12.96 -11.44 5.76
N HIS A 295 12.10 -12.09 6.54
CA HIS A 295 12.35 -12.32 7.96
C HIS A 295 13.63 -13.11 8.24
N LEU A 296 13.95 -14.10 7.42
CA LEU A 296 15.17 -14.89 7.58
C LEU A 296 16.43 -14.12 7.17
N GLU A 297 16.36 -13.31 6.11
CA GLU A 297 17.44 -12.40 5.70
C GLU A 297 17.72 -11.36 6.80
N GLN A 298 16.67 -10.78 7.38
CA GLN A 298 16.78 -9.85 8.52
C GLN A 298 17.35 -10.53 9.77
N ARG A 299 16.99 -11.79 10.06
CA ARG A 299 17.58 -12.57 11.17
C ARG A 299 19.06 -12.89 10.92
N ALA A 300 19.46 -13.21 9.69
CA ALA A 300 20.85 -13.47 9.34
C ALA A 300 21.73 -12.21 9.51
N LEU A 301 21.19 -11.02 9.20
CA LEU A 301 21.89 -9.73 9.36
C LEU A 301 22.02 -9.30 10.82
N THR A 302 21.06 -9.65 11.69
CA THR A 302 21.00 -9.18 13.08
C THR A 302 21.77 -10.05 14.08
N GLY A 303 22.35 -11.18 13.65
CA GLY A 303 23.30 -11.97 14.45
C GLY A 303 22.79 -12.49 15.80
N CYS A 304 21.49 -12.41 16.06
CA CYS A 304 20.89 -12.92 17.29
C CYS A 304 20.73 -14.45 17.21
N GLU A 305 21.80 -15.15 17.58
CA GLU A 305 21.73 -16.54 18.05
C GLU A 305 20.66 -16.61 19.18
N PRO A 306 19.63 -17.46 19.06
CA PRO A 306 18.66 -17.60 20.13
C PRO A 306 19.33 -18.29 21.32
N THR A 307 19.52 -17.54 22.40
CA THR A 307 19.75 -18.09 23.73
C THR A 307 18.65 -19.10 24.04
N THR A 308 19.05 -20.37 24.02
CA THR A 308 18.51 -21.45 24.86
C THR A 308 16.98 -21.59 24.88
N ARG A 309 16.38 -22.01 23.76
CA ARG A 309 15.20 -22.92 23.74
C ARG A 309 14.99 -23.51 22.34
N GLY A 310 15.52 -24.72 22.12
CA GLY A 310 15.19 -25.60 20.98
C GLY A 310 16.23 -25.69 19.86
N ARG A 311 17.29 -26.50 20.05
CA ARG A 311 18.29 -26.86 19.01
C ARG A 311 17.69 -27.54 17.76
N THR A 312 16.44 -28.00 17.82
CA THR A 312 15.73 -28.65 16.70
C THR A 312 15.05 -27.64 15.76
N SER A 313 14.57 -26.50 16.28
CA SER A 313 13.90 -25.45 15.51
C SER A 313 14.88 -24.73 14.57
N THR A 314 16.11 -24.48 15.03
CA THR A 314 17.18 -23.88 14.21
C THR A 314 17.64 -24.80 13.07
N HIS A 315 17.72 -26.11 13.33
CA HIS A 315 18.08 -27.09 12.30
C HIS A 315 17.01 -27.20 11.20
N LEU A 316 15.72 -27.20 11.57
CA LEU A 316 14.61 -27.20 10.62
C LEU A 316 14.58 -25.89 9.80
N THR A 317 14.85 -24.73 10.40
CA THR A 317 14.96 -23.47 9.65
C THR A 317 16.11 -23.46 8.68
N PHE A 318 17.28 -23.97 9.07
CA PHE A 318 18.44 -24.01 8.19
C PHE A 318 18.25 -25.03 7.06
N GLN A 319 17.60 -26.16 7.33
CA GLN A 319 17.26 -27.16 6.32
C GLN A 319 16.17 -26.67 5.35
N ALA A 320 15.12 -26.00 5.85
CA ALA A 320 14.08 -25.39 5.03
C ALA A 320 14.64 -24.22 4.20
N LEU A 321 15.53 -23.40 4.77
CA LEU A 321 16.28 -22.36 4.06
C LEU A 321 17.16 -22.96 2.96
N ALA A 322 17.95 -23.99 3.27
CA ALA A 322 18.81 -24.64 2.29
C ALA A 322 18.01 -25.29 1.15
N ALA A 323 16.82 -25.82 1.44
CA ALA A 323 15.89 -26.31 0.42
C ALA A 323 15.29 -25.16 -0.42
N LEU A 324 14.80 -24.09 0.22
CA LEU A 324 14.19 -22.94 -0.46
C LEU A 324 15.20 -22.12 -1.28
N GLN A 325 16.46 -22.02 -0.83
CA GLN A 325 17.56 -21.31 -1.51
C GLN A 325 18.16 -22.11 -2.68
N LYS A 326 18.20 -23.45 -2.57
CA LYS A 326 18.59 -24.31 -3.70
C LYS A 326 17.56 -24.31 -4.82
N GLU A 327 16.30 -24.01 -4.49
CA GLU A 327 15.16 -23.96 -5.41
C GLU A 327 14.83 -22.54 -5.89
N ASP A 328 15.48 -21.50 -5.36
CA ASP A 328 15.43 -20.18 -5.98
C ASP A 328 15.87 -20.30 -7.44
N ASP A 329 15.18 -19.59 -8.33
CA ASP A 329 15.54 -19.46 -9.74
C ASP A 329 17.07 -19.42 -9.83
N GLN A 330 17.69 -20.45 -10.42
CA GLN A 330 19.16 -20.52 -10.50
C GLN A 330 19.73 -19.20 -11.03
N ALA A 331 18.98 -18.51 -11.90
CA ALA A 331 19.26 -17.18 -12.40
C ALA A 331 19.38 -16.08 -11.32
N LEU A 332 18.56 -16.10 -10.27
CA LEU A 332 18.61 -15.13 -9.17
C LEU A 332 19.84 -15.36 -8.28
N ASN A 333 20.21 -16.61 -8.02
CA ASN A 333 21.44 -16.95 -7.32
C ASN A 333 22.67 -16.45 -8.09
N VAL A 334 22.72 -16.68 -9.40
CA VAL A 334 23.81 -16.16 -10.24
C VAL A 334 23.80 -14.62 -10.27
N LYS A 335 22.64 -13.96 -10.26
CA LYS A 335 22.57 -12.49 -10.13
C LYS A 335 23.18 -12.00 -8.81
N ARG A 336 22.90 -12.67 -7.69
CA ARG A 336 23.48 -12.34 -6.38
C ARG A 336 25.01 -12.51 -6.41
N GLU A 337 25.51 -13.57 -7.02
CA GLU A 337 26.95 -13.79 -7.21
C GLU A 337 27.60 -12.67 -8.03
N VAL A 338 26.97 -12.23 -9.13
CA VAL A 338 27.47 -11.11 -9.94
C VAL A 338 27.51 -9.81 -9.13
N VAL A 339 26.46 -9.51 -8.36
CA VAL A 339 26.43 -8.31 -7.49
C VAL A 339 27.54 -8.38 -6.43
N ALA A 340 27.73 -9.54 -5.81
CA ALA A 340 28.81 -9.77 -4.86
C ALA A 340 30.20 -9.61 -5.52
N ALA A 341 30.37 -10.08 -6.75
CA ALA A 341 31.60 -9.90 -7.52
C ALA A 341 31.94 -8.42 -7.75
N PHE A 342 30.94 -7.59 -8.09
CA PHE A 342 31.16 -6.14 -8.22
C PHE A 342 31.40 -5.43 -6.88
N ALA A 343 30.87 -5.95 -5.77
CA ALA A 343 31.15 -5.44 -4.43
C ALA A 343 32.56 -5.78 -3.92
N SER A 344 33.14 -6.91 -4.39
CA SER A 344 34.49 -7.33 -4.00
C SER A 344 35.55 -6.30 -4.43
N ARG A 345 36.51 -5.99 -3.56
CA ARG A 345 37.62 -5.05 -3.86
C ARG A 345 38.76 -5.71 -4.65
N ASP A 346 38.85 -7.04 -4.59
CA ASP A 346 39.90 -7.80 -5.25
C ASP A 346 39.52 -8.13 -6.70
N MET A 347 40.40 -7.77 -7.63
CA MET A 347 40.08 -7.81 -9.07
C MET A 347 40.25 -9.20 -9.68
N ALA A 348 41.19 -9.99 -9.16
CA ALA A 348 41.37 -11.38 -9.58
C ALA A 348 40.17 -12.23 -9.17
N THR A 349 39.66 -12.02 -7.94
CA THR A 349 38.47 -12.70 -7.44
C THR A 349 37.23 -12.26 -8.21
N ARG A 350 37.08 -10.96 -8.52
CA ARG A 350 36.02 -10.44 -9.39
C ARG A 350 36.02 -11.10 -10.78
N SER A 351 37.19 -11.19 -11.43
CA SER A 351 37.31 -11.82 -12.75
C SER A 351 36.94 -13.32 -12.71
N SER A 352 37.43 -14.05 -11.71
CA SER A 352 37.07 -15.46 -11.53
C SER A 352 35.59 -15.66 -11.19
N ALA A 353 34.99 -14.78 -10.38
CA ALA A 353 33.59 -14.85 -10.01
C ALA A 353 32.67 -14.55 -11.20
N LEU A 354 33.03 -13.59 -12.05
CA LEU A 354 32.30 -13.32 -13.30
C LEU A 354 32.42 -14.47 -14.31
N GLN A 355 33.57 -15.15 -14.35
CA GLN A 355 33.76 -16.33 -15.18
C GLN A 355 32.90 -17.50 -14.68
N ASN A 356 32.85 -17.74 -13.36
CA ASN A 356 31.95 -18.74 -12.77
C ASN A 356 30.49 -18.39 -13.04
N ALA A 357 30.10 -17.11 -12.88
CA ALA A 357 28.74 -16.66 -13.16
C ALA A 357 28.36 -16.84 -14.63
N LYS A 358 29.31 -16.63 -15.57
CA LYS A 358 29.12 -16.93 -16.99
C LYS A 358 28.79 -18.41 -17.20
N ASP A 359 29.59 -19.31 -16.63
CA ASP A 359 29.41 -20.75 -16.79
C ASP A 359 28.04 -21.19 -16.22
N SER A 360 27.64 -20.60 -15.08
CA SER A 360 26.30 -20.81 -14.50
C SER A 360 25.17 -20.27 -15.39
N TYR A 361 25.29 -19.08 -15.99
CA TYR A 361 24.29 -18.56 -16.93
C TYR A 361 24.18 -19.39 -18.21
N GLN A 362 25.27 -19.99 -18.68
CA GLN A 362 25.25 -20.93 -19.80
C GLN A 362 24.48 -22.21 -19.45
N GLN A 363 24.66 -22.73 -18.23
CA GLN A 363 23.88 -23.89 -17.75
C GLN A 363 22.38 -23.59 -17.70
N ILE A 364 22.00 -22.37 -17.31
CA ILE A 364 20.60 -21.91 -17.23
C ILE A 364 20.03 -21.52 -18.62
N ARG A 365 20.85 -21.58 -19.69
CA ARG A 365 20.51 -21.13 -21.07
C ARG A 365 20.12 -19.66 -21.17
N GLN A 366 20.67 -18.79 -20.32
CA GLN A 366 20.52 -17.33 -20.41
C GLN A 366 21.70 -16.73 -21.18
N GLU A 367 21.65 -16.82 -22.52
CA GLU A 367 22.75 -16.43 -23.41
C GLU A 367 23.17 -14.95 -23.28
N PHE A 368 22.20 -14.05 -23.17
CA PHE A 368 22.46 -12.60 -23.06
C PHE A 368 23.28 -12.25 -21.82
N LEU A 369 22.91 -12.81 -20.65
CA LEU A 369 23.60 -12.52 -19.39
C LEU A 369 24.98 -13.19 -19.33
N ALA A 370 25.12 -14.38 -19.93
CA ALA A 370 26.42 -15.02 -20.11
C ALA A 370 27.36 -14.17 -20.98
N GLN A 371 26.86 -13.62 -22.10
CA GLN A 371 27.62 -12.72 -22.97
C GLN A 371 28.00 -11.43 -22.23
N ALA A 372 27.10 -10.84 -21.44
CA ALA A 372 27.41 -9.65 -20.65
C ALA A 372 28.52 -9.91 -19.60
N CYS A 373 28.49 -11.06 -18.92
CA CYS A 373 29.55 -11.45 -17.97
C CYS A 373 30.89 -11.68 -18.69
N GLU A 374 30.86 -12.25 -19.89
CA GLU A 374 32.05 -12.44 -20.73
C GLU A 374 32.65 -11.09 -21.19
N GLU A 375 31.82 -10.15 -21.65
CA GLU A 375 32.26 -8.81 -22.05
C GLU A 375 32.82 -8.02 -20.86
N ALA A 376 32.20 -8.12 -19.68
CA ALA A 376 32.72 -7.52 -18.45
C ALA A 376 34.10 -8.09 -18.07
N THR A 377 34.28 -9.39 -18.19
CA THR A 377 35.57 -10.06 -17.92
C THR A 377 36.64 -9.64 -18.92
N LYS A 378 36.28 -9.52 -20.22
CA LYS A 378 37.17 -9.00 -21.26
C LYS A 378 37.60 -7.56 -20.97
N LEU A 379 36.68 -6.71 -20.53
CA LEU A 379 36.97 -5.31 -20.18
C LEU A 379 37.94 -5.21 -19.00
N LEU A 380 37.74 -6.00 -17.94
CA LEU A 380 38.67 -6.06 -16.80
C LEU A 380 40.07 -6.48 -17.23
N ASN A 381 40.18 -7.48 -18.11
CA ASN A 381 41.46 -7.92 -18.66
C ASN A 381 42.12 -6.85 -19.54
N PHE A 382 41.32 -6.08 -20.30
CA PHE A 382 41.81 -4.94 -21.08
C PHE A 382 42.34 -3.83 -20.19
N HIS A 383 41.61 -3.46 -19.13
CA HIS A 383 42.08 -2.48 -18.14
C HIS A 383 43.37 -2.93 -17.46
N LYS A 384 43.49 -4.21 -17.11
CA LYS A 384 44.73 -4.78 -16.56
C LYS A 384 45.92 -4.61 -17.54
N LYS A 385 45.70 -4.83 -18.84
CA LYS A 385 46.74 -4.60 -19.87
C LYS A 385 47.13 -3.12 -19.98
N LEU A 386 46.17 -2.20 -19.91
CA LEU A 386 46.44 -0.76 -19.95
C LEU A 386 47.27 -0.29 -18.75
N GLU A 387 46.95 -0.81 -17.56
CA GLU A 387 47.71 -0.52 -16.34
C GLU A 387 49.13 -1.10 -16.38
N GLN A 388 49.29 -2.32 -16.91
CA GLN A 388 50.61 -2.92 -17.14
C GLN A 388 51.45 -2.11 -18.14
N GLN A 389 50.82 -1.57 -19.19
CA GLN A 389 51.47 -0.72 -20.20
C GLN A 389 51.66 0.73 -19.71
N ARG A 390 51.22 1.07 -18.49
CA ARG A 390 51.30 2.41 -17.87
C ARG A 390 50.74 3.53 -18.76
N VAL A 391 49.63 3.26 -19.45
CA VAL A 391 48.97 4.27 -20.28
C VAL A 391 48.36 5.36 -19.38
N THR A 392 48.75 6.61 -19.59
CA THR A 392 48.26 7.76 -18.82
C THR A 392 47.12 8.46 -19.55
N ALA A 393 45.95 8.58 -18.92
CA ALA A 393 44.85 9.39 -19.41
C ALA A 393 44.13 10.08 -18.23
N PRO A 394 43.64 11.32 -18.40
CA PRO A 394 42.88 11.98 -17.33
C PRO A 394 41.66 11.15 -16.94
N ALA A 395 41.41 11.06 -15.63
CA ALA A 395 40.28 10.33 -15.07
C ALA A 395 39.12 11.30 -14.84
N PHE A 396 38.00 11.07 -15.50
CA PHE A 396 36.76 11.83 -15.32
C PHE A 396 35.58 10.86 -15.41
N ARG A 397 34.40 11.27 -14.93
CA ARG A 397 33.16 10.48 -15.06
C ARG A 397 32.28 11.09 -16.14
N LEU A 398 31.79 10.26 -17.05
CA LEU A 398 30.66 10.66 -17.90
C LEU A 398 29.43 10.72 -16.99
N ARG A 399 28.72 11.85 -16.98
CA ARG A 399 27.54 12.04 -16.13
C ARG A 399 26.45 11.07 -16.60
N GLU A 400 26.23 9.99 -15.85
CA GLU A 400 25.04 9.18 -15.98
C GLU A 400 23.84 10.07 -15.66
N ARG A 401 22.77 9.99 -16.46
CA ARG A 401 21.56 10.82 -16.33
C ARG A 401 21.18 10.99 -14.86
N ALA A 402 21.57 12.12 -14.27
CA ALA A 402 21.20 12.43 -12.91
C ALA A 402 19.68 12.63 -12.90
N ALA A 403 19.00 11.88 -12.04
CA ALA A 403 17.64 12.22 -11.64
C ALA A 403 17.62 13.70 -11.23
N ALA A 404 16.59 14.40 -11.70
CA ALA A 404 16.39 15.84 -11.60
C ALA A 404 17.00 16.48 -10.34
N ALA A 405 18.07 17.26 -10.53
CA ALA A 405 18.61 18.14 -9.51
C ALA A 405 19.00 19.47 -10.15
N THR A 406 18.04 20.40 -10.08
CA THR A 406 18.17 21.85 -9.90
C THR A 406 19.54 22.47 -10.19
N ILE A 407 19.85 22.69 -11.47
CA ILE A 407 20.73 23.78 -11.89
C ILE A 407 20.09 24.42 -13.13
N VAL A 408 19.81 25.72 -13.06
CA VAL A 408 19.15 26.55 -14.08
C VAL A 408 20.11 26.91 -15.24
N SER A 409 21.08 26.03 -15.55
CA SER A 409 22.05 26.23 -16.62
C SER A 409 21.99 25.04 -17.59
N LEU A 410 21.45 25.28 -18.78
CA LEU A 410 21.51 24.38 -19.95
C LEU A 410 20.84 22.99 -19.83
N GLY A 411 19.76 22.83 -19.08
CA GLY A 411 18.86 21.65 -19.20
C GLY A 411 19.50 20.26 -18.98
N PRO A 412 18.71 19.17 -19.08
CA PRO A 412 19.16 17.79 -18.78
C PRO A 412 20.10 17.15 -19.83
N HIS A 413 20.83 17.94 -20.62
CA HIS A 413 21.63 17.46 -21.75
C HIS A 413 23.04 18.08 -21.81
N THR A 414 23.77 18.11 -20.68
CA THR A 414 25.21 18.36 -20.71
C THR A 414 25.92 17.13 -21.29
N ILE A 415 26.56 17.28 -22.46
CA ILE A 415 27.23 16.22 -23.21
C ILE A 415 28.68 16.09 -22.73
N LEU A 416 29.32 17.20 -22.37
CA LEU A 416 30.68 17.22 -21.85
C LEU A 416 30.72 16.99 -20.33
N PRO A 417 31.71 16.24 -19.81
CA PRO A 417 31.97 16.14 -18.38
C PRO A 417 32.53 17.47 -17.82
N ASP A 418 32.34 17.69 -16.51
CA ASP A 418 32.74 18.94 -15.86
C ASP A 418 34.26 19.21 -16.00
N PRO A 419 34.67 20.41 -16.45
CA PRO A 419 36.07 20.72 -16.77
C PRO A 419 37.00 20.67 -15.54
N ALA A 420 36.47 20.79 -14.33
CA ALA A 420 37.24 20.70 -13.08
C ALA A 420 37.76 19.28 -12.78
N LEU A 421 37.11 18.23 -13.31
CA LEU A 421 37.51 16.83 -13.12
C LEU A 421 38.59 16.37 -14.13
N VAL A 422 38.88 17.17 -15.15
CA VAL A 422 39.82 16.83 -16.24
C VAL A 422 41.27 17.15 -15.87
N ALA A 423 41.49 17.98 -14.84
CA ALA A 423 42.82 18.30 -14.33
C ALA A 423 43.47 17.08 -13.66
N ALA A 424 44.80 16.98 -13.78
CA ALA A 424 45.64 15.84 -13.41
C ALA A 424 45.30 15.21 -12.05
N SER A 425 44.41 14.23 -12.08
CA SER A 425 44.01 13.43 -10.93
C SER A 425 45.04 12.30 -10.72
N PRO A 426 45.35 11.90 -9.47
CA PRO A 426 46.23 10.78 -9.14
C PRO A 426 45.77 9.43 -9.73
N LEU A 427 44.53 9.37 -10.24
CA LEU A 427 43.94 8.21 -10.92
C LEU A 427 44.24 8.13 -12.43
N SER A 428 45.19 8.92 -12.95
CA SER A 428 45.51 8.97 -14.39
C SER A 428 45.99 7.64 -14.97
N GLN A 429 46.50 6.74 -14.14
CA GLN A 429 46.93 5.39 -14.52
C GLN A 429 45.93 4.31 -14.11
N HIS A 430 44.87 4.65 -13.36
CA HIS A 430 43.87 3.68 -12.92
C HIS A 430 42.75 3.59 -13.96
N TRP A 431 42.51 2.39 -14.49
CA TRP A 431 41.52 2.14 -15.54
C TRP A 431 40.36 1.26 -15.08
N GLN A 432 40.50 0.59 -13.93
CA GLN A 432 39.54 -0.39 -13.47
C GLN A 432 38.22 0.26 -13.03
N GLY A 433 37.10 -0.37 -13.37
CA GLY A 433 35.75 0.08 -12.97
C GLY A 433 35.11 1.08 -13.95
N ASP A 434 35.84 1.55 -14.96
CA ASP A 434 35.28 2.38 -16.01
C ASP A 434 34.39 1.58 -16.97
N SER A 435 33.34 2.22 -17.49
CA SER A 435 32.56 1.64 -18.57
C SER A 435 33.35 1.66 -19.89
N THR A 436 33.02 0.77 -20.83
CA THR A 436 33.63 0.72 -22.17
C THR A 436 33.61 2.09 -22.87
N ASN A 437 32.49 2.83 -22.72
CA ASN A 437 32.35 4.17 -23.30
C ASN A 437 33.33 5.16 -22.66
N LEU A 438 33.43 5.16 -21.32
CA LEU A 438 34.33 6.05 -20.61
C LEU A 438 35.79 5.72 -20.94
N THR A 439 36.16 4.43 -20.97
CA THR A 439 37.50 3.99 -21.33
C THR A 439 37.87 4.46 -22.75
N TYR A 440 36.96 4.38 -23.72
CA TYR A 440 37.20 4.88 -25.08
C TYR A 440 37.48 6.39 -25.09
N VAL A 441 36.65 7.20 -24.41
CA VAL A 441 36.84 8.67 -24.37
C VAL A 441 38.17 9.00 -23.70
N ARG A 442 38.53 8.34 -22.59
CA ARG A 442 39.81 8.53 -21.91
C ARG A 442 41.00 8.22 -22.82
N LEU A 443 40.94 7.16 -23.64
CA LEU A 443 42.00 6.82 -24.61
C LEU A 443 42.16 7.89 -25.70
N ILE A 444 41.05 8.47 -26.19
CA ILE A 444 41.09 9.57 -27.16
C ILE A 444 41.75 10.81 -26.55
N VAL A 445 41.38 11.18 -25.32
CA VAL A 445 42.00 12.32 -24.61
C VAL A 445 43.49 12.08 -24.36
N GLY A 446 43.87 10.83 -24.04
CA GLY A 446 45.26 10.40 -23.91
C GLY A 446 46.05 10.29 -25.22
N ARG A 447 45.44 10.63 -26.37
CA ARG A 447 46.02 10.52 -27.73
C ARG A 447 46.44 9.11 -28.14
N GLN A 448 45.80 8.08 -27.58
CA GLN A 448 46.07 6.68 -27.89
C GLN A 448 45.03 6.11 -28.87
N GLU A 449 45.02 6.64 -30.10
CA GLU A 449 44.04 6.24 -31.12
C GLU A 449 44.12 4.75 -31.49
N ARG A 450 45.33 4.17 -31.49
CA ARG A 450 45.55 2.75 -31.82
C ARG A 450 44.82 1.82 -30.85
N LEU A 451 44.89 2.14 -29.55
CA LEU A 451 44.22 1.37 -28.49
C LEU A 451 42.70 1.62 -28.51
N ALA A 452 42.27 2.83 -28.87
CA ALA A 452 40.86 3.14 -29.07
C ALA A 452 40.25 2.34 -30.22
N ASP A 453 40.96 2.22 -31.36
CA ASP A 453 40.55 1.38 -32.49
C ASP A 453 40.57 -0.11 -32.16
N GLN A 454 41.51 -0.57 -31.34
CA GLN A 454 41.51 -1.93 -30.82
C GLN A 454 40.25 -2.20 -30.00
N MET A 455 39.91 -1.32 -29.05
CA MET A 455 38.69 -1.45 -28.25
C MET A 455 37.42 -1.44 -29.11
N ARG A 456 37.36 -0.57 -30.14
CA ARG A 456 36.26 -0.56 -31.11
C ARG A 456 36.03 -1.93 -31.75
N ARG A 457 37.11 -2.61 -32.17
CA ARG A 457 37.04 -3.91 -32.85
C ARG A 457 36.70 -5.03 -31.87
N GLU A 458 37.31 -5.04 -30.70
CA GLU A 458 37.11 -6.08 -29.68
C GLU A 458 35.69 -6.08 -29.10
N PHE A 459 35.12 -4.89 -28.83
CA PHE A 459 33.77 -4.73 -28.25
C PHE A 459 32.68 -4.42 -29.27
N ARG A 460 33.00 -4.48 -30.58
CA ARG A 460 32.05 -4.24 -31.70
C ARG A 460 31.18 -2.99 -31.51
N ILE A 461 31.79 -1.89 -31.06
CA ILE A 461 31.06 -0.67 -30.73
C ILE A 461 30.48 -0.06 -32.04
N PRO A 462 29.18 0.29 -32.09
CA PRO A 462 28.59 0.86 -33.29
C PRO A 462 29.26 2.17 -33.73
N GLU A 463 29.47 2.36 -35.04
CA GLU A 463 30.18 3.53 -35.59
C GLU A 463 29.54 4.86 -35.20
N LYS A 464 28.21 4.91 -35.17
CA LYS A 464 27.46 6.07 -34.70
C LYS A 464 27.86 6.43 -33.26
N ARG A 465 27.89 5.45 -32.35
CA ARG A 465 28.25 5.67 -30.93
C ARG A 465 29.69 6.16 -30.81
N ILE A 466 30.60 5.60 -31.60
CA ILE A 466 32.00 6.01 -31.64
C ILE A 466 32.15 7.45 -32.09
N ALA A 467 31.36 7.89 -33.08
CA ALA A 467 31.39 9.28 -33.53
C ALA A 467 31.03 10.27 -32.41
N TYR A 468 30.02 9.95 -31.58
CA TYR A 468 29.69 10.74 -30.39
C TYR A 468 30.80 10.70 -29.33
N LEU A 469 31.34 9.51 -29.02
CA LEU A 469 32.40 9.39 -28.02
C LEU A 469 33.70 10.09 -28.47
N ARG A 470 34.01 10.04 -29.76
CA ARG A 470 35.16 10.74 -30.35
C ARG A 470 34.95 12.25 -30.31
N LEU A 471 33.74 12.74 -30.61
CA LEU A 471 33.40 14.16 -30.45
C LEU A 471 33.64 14.65 -29.02
N ILE A 472 33.19 13.88 -28.01
CA ILE A 472 33.42 14.20 -26.59
C ILE A 472 34.91 14.20 -26.27
N GLY A 473 35.66 13.17 -26.69
CA GLY A 473 37.10 13.08 -26.43
C GLY A 473 37.91 14.21 -27.08
N LEU A 474 37.57 14.58 -28.32
CA LEU A 474 38.21 15.70 -29.02
C LEU A 474 37.89 17.04 -28.35
N ALA A 475 36.66 17.24 -27.88
CA ALA A 475 36.27 18.47 -27.20
C ALA A 475 36.98 18.65 -25.84
N LEU A 476 37.31 17.54 -25.16
CA LEU A 476 38.11 17.58 -23.93
C LEU A 476 39.60 17.83 -24.19
N THR A 477 40.05 17.70 -25.44
CA THR A 477 41.43 17.95 -25.85
C THR A 477 41.58 19.39 -26.31
N LYS A 478 42.62 20.09 -25.86
CA LYS A 478 42.87 21.50 -26.25
C LYS A 478 43.08 21.68 -27.76
N ASP A 479 43.63 20.67 -28.42
CA ASP A 479 43.98 20.71 -29.86
C ASP A 479 42.95 20.00 -30.76
N GLY A 480 41.83 19.50 -30.21
CA GLY A 480 40.86 18.65 -30.94
C GLY A 480 39.85 19.41 -31.81
N TRP A 481 39.77 20.73 -31.67
CA TRP A 481 38.79 21.60 -32.35
C TRP A 481 38.87 21.65 -33.89
N PRO A 482 40.06 21.71 -34.53
CA PRO A 482 40.14 21.64 -35.99
C PRO A 482 39.64 20.30 -36.56
N GLU A 483 39.73 19.21 -35.80
CA GLU A 483 39.16 17.93 -36.23
C GLU A 483 37.64 17.91 -36.13
N ILE A 484 37.07 18.52 -35.08
CA ILE A 484 35.62 18.68 -34.93
C ILE A 484 35.05 19.54 -36.06
N GLU A 485 35.76 20.60 -36.46
CA GLU A 485 35.36 21.45 -37.58
C GLU A 485 35.34 20.66 -38.89
N LYS A 486 36.39 19.87 -39.18
CA LYS A 486 36.41 18.93 -40.32
C LYS A 486 35.25 17.95 -40.30
N MET A 487 34.90 17.41 -39.12
CA MET A 487 33.74 16.51 -38.95
C MET A 487 32.41 17.20 -39.30
N SER A 488 32.27 18.50 -38.99
CA SER A 488 31.08 19.29 -39.29
C SER A 488 30.97 19.76 -40.75
N LEU A 489 32.10 19.87 -41.46
CA LEU A 489 32.17 20.26 -42.87
C LEU A 489 31.94 19.10 -43.83
N ALA A 490 31.94 17.85 -43.35
CA ALA A 490 31.63 16.68 -44.16
C ALA A 490 30.20 16.75 -44.75
N LYS A 491 30.03 16.27 -45.99
CA LYS A 491 28.71 16.24 -46.68
C LYS A 491 27.63 15.47 -45.90
N LYS A 492 28.05 14.44 -45.16
CA LYS A 492 27.22 13.68 -44.22
C LYS A 492 27.99 13.61 -42.90
N PRO A 493 27.76 14.54 -41.95
CA PRO A 493 28.47 14.53 -40.69
C PRO A 493 28.06 13.27 -39.90
N PRO A 494 29.01 12.58 -39.24
CA PRO A 494 28.72 11.34 -38.53
C PRO A 494 27.88 11.55 -37.26
N VAL A 495 27.81 12.80 -36.80
CA VAL A 495 26.99 13.28 -35.67
C VAL A 495 26.11 14.43 -36.19
N PRO A 496 24.85 14.57 -35.72
CA PRO A 496 24.02 15.72 -36.07
C PRO A 496 24.70 17.05 -35.72
N LEU A 497 24.57 18.03 -36.61
CA LEU A 497 25.18 19.35 -36.45
C LEU A 497 24.72 20.05 -35.14
N GLU A 498 23.49 19.81 -34.73
CA GLU A 498 22.92 20.31 -33.46
C GLU A 498 23.75 19.86 -32.25
N THR A 499 24.12 18.58 -32.19
CA THR A 499 24.94 18.04 -31.11
C THR A 499 26.34 18.65 -31.11
N ILE A 500 26.92 18.90 -32.30
CA ILE A 500 28.23 19.56 -32.41
C ILE A 500 28.14 20.98 -31.83
N VAL A 501 27.11 21.75 -32.21
CA VAL A 501 26.87 23.10 -31.68
C VAL A 501 26.69 23.10 -30.16
N GLU A 502 25.94 22.14 -29.61
CA GLU A 502 25.78 21.98 -28.16
C GLU A 502 27.12 21.77 -27.44
N VAL A 503 28.02 20.97 -28.03
CA VAL A 503 29.37 20.74 -27.49
C VAL A 503 30.22 22.02 -27.52
N TYR A 504 30.14 22.83 -28.58
CA TYR A 504 30.84 24.14 -28.63
C TYR A 504 30.34 25.11 -27.56
N ILE A 505 29.03 25.17 -27.36
CA ILE A 505 28.40 26.03 -26.33
C ILE A 505 28.84 25.58 -24.94
N GLN A 506 28.84 24.27 -24.66
CA GLN A 506 29.27 23.70 -23.39
C GLN A 506 30.76 23.90 -23.11
N ALA A 507 31.59 23.93 -24.15
CA ALA A 507 33.01 24.22 -24.04
C ALA A 507 33.33 25.73 -23.92
N GLY A 508 32.31 26.60 -23.88
CA GLY A 508 32.48 28.05 -23.77
C GLY A 508 32.93 28.74 -25.06
N ARG A 509 32.95 28.05 -26.20
CA ARG A 509 33.32 28.61 -27.51
C ARG A 509 32.12 28.85 -28.40
N GLY A 510 31.18 29.65 -27.89
CA GLY A 510 29.94 30.00 -28.59
C GLY A 510 30.15 30.78 -29.90
N GLN A 511 31.18 31.62 -29.98
CA GLN A 511 31.44 32.44 -31.18
C GLN A 511 31.82 31.60 -32.41
N GLU A 512 32.67 30.58 -32.22
CA GLU A 512 33.05 29.63 -33.27
C GLU A 512 31.86 28.82 -33.78
N SER A 513 30.84 28.62 -32.94
CA SER A 513 29.63 27.88 -33.30
C SER A 513 28.66 28.65 -34.21
N MET A 514 28.81 29.98 -34.36
CA MET A 514 27.89 30.82 -35.14
C MET A 514 27.86 30.43 -36.63
N SER A 515 29.01 30.05 -37.20
CA SER A 515 29.11 29.57 -38.58
C SER A 515 28.34 28.26 -38.79
N LEU A 516 28.32 27.40 -37.77
CA LEU A 516 27.60 26.13 -37.78
C LEU A 516 26.10 26.33 -37.55
N ILE A 517 25.73 27.27 -36.67
CA ILE A 517 24.34 27.67 -36.40
C ILE A 517 23.64 28.22 -37.66
N ALA A 518 24.37 28.95 -38.50
CA ALA A 518 23.84 29.45 -39.78
C ALA A 518 23.42 28.32 -40.75
N ARG A 519 24.00 27.13 -40.63
CA ARG A 519 23.68 25.95 -41.47
C ARG A 519 22.50 25.12 -40.93
N LEU A 520 22.03 25.41 -39.71
CA LEU A 520 20.93 24.69 -39.07
C LEU A 520 19.55 25.15 -39.58
N PRO A 521 18.51 24.31 -39.44
CA PRO A 521 17.13 24.70 -39.68
C PRO A 521 16.72 25.87 -38.77
N ILE A 522 15.72 26.63 -39.20
CA ILE A 522 15.35 27.92 -38.57
C ILE A 522 14.97 27.78 -37.09
N GLU A 523 14.31 26.68 -36.71
CA GLU A 523 13.91 26.42 -35.32
C GLU A 523 15.12 26.22 -34.40
N SER A 524 16.03 25.32 -34.79
CA SER A 524 17.26 25.04 -34.04
C SER A 524 18.19 26.26 -34.02
N ARG A 525 18.24 27.02 -35.13
CA ARG A 525 18.98 28.27 -35.20
C ARG A 525 18.50 29.29 -34.17
N VAL A 526 17.19 29.54 -34.12
CA VAL A 526 16.56 30.45 -33.14
C VAL A 526 16.82 29.98 -31.72
N ARG A 527 16.73 28.67 -31.46
CA ARG A 527 17.02 28.07 -30.14
C ARG A 527 18.46 28.35 -29.69
N TYR A 528 19.46 28.05 -30.52
CA TYR A 528 20.87 28.24 -30.14
C TYR A 528 21.30 29.71 -30.09
N LEU A 529 20.78 30.58 -30.96
CA LEU A 529 21.00 32.03 -30.88
C LEU A 529 20.46 32.62 -29.58
N THR A 530 19.29 32.15 -29.13
CA THR A 530 18.70 32.57 -27.84
C THR A 530 19.57 32.10 -26.67
N LEU A 531 20.09 30.87 -26.72
CA LEU A 531 21.00 30.33 -25.70
C LEU A 531 22.35 31.07 -25.63
N LEU A 532 22.83 31.60 -26.76
CA LEU A 532 24.07 32.39 -26.84
C LEU A 532 23.88 33.85 -26.41
N GLY A 533 22.65 34.30 -26.13
CA GLY A 533 22.34 35.68 -25.77
C GLY A 533 22.11 36.62 -26.96
N ASN A 534 22.13 36.12 -28.20
CA ASN A 534 21.84 36.88 -29.42
C ASN A 534 20.33 36.95 -29.67
N THR A 535 19.60 37.54 -28.72
CA THR A 535 18.13 37.59 -28.71
C THR A 535 17.56 38.42 -29.86
N ASN A 536 18.23 39.51 -30.23
CA ASN A 536 17.81 40.40 -31.31
C ASN A 536 17.80 39.70 -32.68
N GLU A 537 18.82 38.88 -32.96
CA GLU A 537 18.89 38.08 -34.19
C GLU A 537 17.88 36.93 -34.19
N ALA A 538 17.65 36.30 -33.03
CA ALA A 538 16.62 35.29 -32.89
C ALA A 538 15.21 35.86 -33.14
N ILE A 539 14.94 37.07 -32.64
CA ILE A 539 13.66 37.78 -32.83
C ILE A 539 13.48 38.20 -34.28
N SER A 540 14.53 38.70 -34.95
CA SER A 540 14.44 39.10 -36.36
C SER A 540 14.14 37.90 -37.28
N LEU A 541 14.77 36.75 -37.03
CA LEU A 541 14.50 35.51 -37.76
C LEU A 541 13.08 34.99 -37.52
N ALA A 542 12.60 35.00 -36.27
CA ALA A 542 11.24 34.61 -35.95
C ALA A 542 10.19 35.56 -36.57
N ARG A 543 10.52 36.85 -36.71
CA ARG A 543 9.69 37.84 -37.42
C ARG A 543 9.63 37.58 -38.92
N GLN A 544 10.76 37.24 -39.54
CA GLN A 544 10.83 36.96 -40.97
C GLN A 544 9.97 35.74 -41.34
N ASP A 545 9.96 34.72 -40.48
CA ASP A 545 9.17 33.50 -40.67
C ASP A 545 7.68 33.63 -40.27
N ARG A 546 7.30 34.75 -39.62
CA ARG A 546 5.95 35.02 -39.09
C ARG A 546 5.42 33.93 -38.13
N SER A 547 6.31 33.14 -37.53
CA SER A 547 5.95 32.02 -36.66
C SER A 547 5.76 32.47 -35.20
N GLY A 548 4.51 32.46 -34.74
CA GLY A 548 4.17 32.72 -33.33
C GLY A 548 4.70 31.65 -32.36
N GLY A 549 4.96 30.43 -32.86
CA GLY A 549 5.54 29.32 -32.08
C GLY A 549 7.01 29.55 -31.73
N LEU A 550 7.81 30.09 -32.66
CA LEU A 550 9.22 30.43 -32.43
C LEU A 550 9.36 31.56 -31.40
N LEU A 551 8.50 32.59 -31.47
CA LEU A 551 8.47 33.68 -30.49
C LEU A 551 8.12 33.18 -29.08
N TYR A 552 7.21 32.19 -28.97
CA TYR A 552 6.91 31.55 -27.69
C TYR A 552 8.10 30.75 -27.15
N MET A 553 8.83 30.06 -28.03
CA MET A 553 10.04 29.34 -27.66
C MET A 553 11.10 30.29 -27.10
N ILE A 554 11.36 31.41 -27.77
CA ILE A 554 12.30 32.45 -27.30
C ILE A 554 11.86 32.97 -25.93
N GLN A 555 10.58 33.31 -25.77
CA GLN A 555 10.03 33.78 -24.50
C GLN A 555 10.23 32.77 -23.34
N ARG A 556 10.17 31.46 -23.63
CA ARG A 556 10.38 30.43 -22.61
C ARG A 556 11.86 30.24 -22.25
N LEU A 557 12.76 30.49 -23.19
CA LEU A 557 14.21 30.28 -23.03
C LEU A 557 14.92 31.49 -22.42
N LEU A 558 14.31 32.68 -22.47
CA LEU A 558 14.85 33.88 -21.84
C LEU A 558 14.82 33.80 -20.30
N PRO A 559 15.84 34.32 -19.61
CA PRO A 559 15.77 34.50 -18.17
C PRO A 559 14.66 35.50 -17.81
N LYS A 560 13.90 35.21 -16.75
CA LYS A 560 12.75 36.04 -16.30
C LYS A 560 13.12 37.48 -15.90
N THR A 561 14.43 37.80 -15.85
CA THR A 561 14.98 39.11 -15.54
C THR A 561 14.74 40.13 -16.65
N ASP A 562 14.67 39.69 -17.91
CA ASP A 562 14.55 40.59 -19.06
C ASP A 562 13.08 40.91 -19.37
N ARG A 563 12.46 41.70 -18.48
CA ARG A 563 11.05 42.08 -18.57
C ARG A 563 10.71 42.80 -19.88
N ALA A 564 11.59 43.67 -20.37
CA ALA A 564 11.41 44.40 -21.62
C ALA A 564 11.33 43.46 -22.85
N ALA A 565 12.25 42.50 -22.96
CA ALA A 565 12.23 41.51 -24.04
C ALA A 565 10.99 40.62 -23.99
N HIS A 566 10.49 40.28 -22.79
CA HIS A 566 9.25 39.52 -22.61
C HIS A 566 8.01 40.32 -23.06
N GLU A 567 7.94 41.60 -22.74
CA GLU A 567 6.85 42.49 -23.14
C GLU A 567 6.84 42.73 -24.67
N GLU A 568 8.02 42.92 -25.28
CA GLU A 568 8.18 43.03 -26.73
C GLU A 568 7.76 41.74 -27.46
N LEU A 569 8.18 40.57 -26.98
CA LEU A 569 7.78 39.28 -27.53
C LEU A 569 6.26 39.04 -27.38
N ALA A 570 5.67 39.43 -26.25
CA ALA A 570 4.22 39.33 -26.04
C ALA A 570 3.44 40.24 -27.00
N ALA A 571 3.91 41.48 -27.20
CA ALA A 571 3.31 42.42 -28.17
C ALA A 571 3.42 41.91 -29.61
N LEU A 572 4.56 41.32 -29.99
CA LEU A 572 4.77 40.74 -31.32
C LEU A 572 3.89 39.50 -31.56
N ARG A 573 3.74 38.62 -30.56
CA ARG A 573 2.81 37.47 -30.64
C ARG A 573 1.35 37.92 -30.75
N ALA A 574 0.95 38.95 -30.01
CA ALA A 574 -0.39 39.52 -30.09
C ALA A 574 -0.68 40.12 -31.48
N ARG A 575 0.32 40.75 -32.12
CA ARG A 575 0.20 41.27 -33.49
C ARG A 575 0.04 40.16 -34.53
N LEU A 576 0.80 39.07 -34.42
CA LEU A 576 0.69 37.93 -35.33
C LEU A 576 -0.62 37.14 -35.15
N GLY A 577 -1.11 37.02 -33.91
CA GLY A 577 -2.41 36.40 -33.60
C GLY A 577 -3.60 37.16 -34.22
N ARG A 578 -3.56 38.50 -34.23
CA ARG A 578 -4.58 39.34 -34.87
C ARG A 578 -4.53 39.30 -36.41
N ALA A 579 -3.37 39.05 -36.99
CA ALA A 579 -3.21 38.95 -38.45
C ALA A 579 -3.75 37.62 -39.02
N GLY A 580 -3.68 36.53 -38.25
CA GLY A 580 -4.21 35.22 -38.66
C GLY A 580 -5.74 35.14 -38.68
N THR A 581 -6.43 35.94 -37.85
CA THR A 581 -7.89 36.05 -37.87
C THR A 581 -8.38 36.82 -39.11
N SER A 582 -7.69 37.90 -39.50
CA SER A 582 -8.05 38.71 -40.68
C SER A 582 -7.83 38.00 -42.02
N SER A 583 -6.86 37.08 -42.14
CA SER A 583 -6.67 36.33 -43.40
C SER A 583 -7.71 35.22 -43.60
N SER A 584 -8.30 34.70 -42.52
CA SER A 584 -9.35 33.68 -42.62
C SER A 584 -10.70 34.28 -43.03
N GLU A 585 -10.97 35.54 -42.67
CA GLU A 585 -12.20 36.26 -43.01
C GLU A 585 -12.25 36.70 -44.48
N HIS A 586 -11.11 36.99 -45.12
CA HIS A 586 -11.09 37.36 -46.54
C HIS A 586 -11.23 36.19 -47.53
N SER A 587 -11.13 34.94 -47.07
CA SER A 587 -11.31 33.75 -47.92
C SER A 587 -12.76 33.23 -47.99
N ARG A 588 -13.69 33.80 -47.20
CA ARG A 588 -15.10 33.35 -47.13
C ARG A 588 -16.11 34.25 -47.85
N ILE A 589 -15.67 35.28 -48.56
CA ILE A 589 -16.58 36.24 -49.20
C ILE A 589 -16.30 36.31 -50.71
N THR A 590 -16.40 35.19 -51.42
CA THR A 590 -16.68 35.17 -52.86
C THR A 590 -17.24 33.80 -53.28
N SER A 591 -18.55 33.61 -53.10
CA SER A 591 -19.33 32.70 -53.95
C SER A 591 -20.68 33.37 -54.23
N PRO A 592 -20.99 33.75 -55.47
CA PRO A 592 -22.26 34.36 -55.81
C PRO A 592 -23.35 33.30 -55.95
N THR A 593 -24.56 33.74 -55.63
CA THR A 593 -25.86 33.12 -55.86
C THR A 593 -26.06 32.63 -57.29
N MET A 594 -26.38 31.35 -57.45
CA MET A 594 -27.51 30.75 -58.20
C MET A 594 -27.36 29.23 -58.18
#